data_AF-A0A349KNH9-F1
#
_entry.id   AF-A0A349KNH9-F1
#
_cell.length_a   1.000
_cell.length_b   1.000
_cell.length_c   1.000
_cell.angle_alpha   90.00
_cell.angle_beta   90.00
_cell.angle_gamma   90.00
#
_symmetry.space_group_name_H-M   'P 1'
#
loop_
_entity.id
_entity.type
_entity.pdbx_description
1 polymer ?
#
loop_
_entity_poly.entity_id
_entity_poly.type
_entity_poly.pdbx_seq_one_letter_code
_entity_poly.pdbx_strand_id
1 'polypeptide(L)'
;MKFLVILICLIINYLWLKDFDRFDDSWFFRFRCQMANLSTKISRHPSTRWVLGTSLTYLIPLFALGVILYLVAGQLYGLPTMLVHILVLLVAFDRIQPGKLAREFLEKWKAEDIQACTLYLKQELAMPEALKIDDEEALSEYFSKQLVYRSFEKMFVMFFWYIVGGPIGIIFCYVSYQLRDLQIESAARQKADERECKQEAEITLITNVIWLLEWMPMRLLAITFSLIGNFVRCFENLKKSFWSAGVETSSVDLLYGYASCALSGMVGPDMPEADAGGNSKTRERLQKVARIQALLALLERSQAVWLILLAIFTVYA
;
A
#
# COMPACT_ATOMS: atom_id res chain seq x y z
N MET A 1 -14.82 -19.99 5.69
CA MET A 1 -15.42 -18.65 5.95
C MET A 1 -14.52 -17.49 5.48
N LYS A 2 -13.25 -17.43 5.93
CA LYS A 2 -12.30 -16.35 5.59
C LYS A 2 -12.12 -16.11 4.08
N PHE A 3 -11.96 -17.16 3.27
CA PHE A 3 -11.81 -17.00 1.81
C PHE A 3 -13.05 -16.46 1.13
N LEU A 4 -14.23 -16.97 1.47
CA LEU A 4 -15.49 -16.46 0.93
C LEU A 4 -15.65 -14.97 1.27
N VAL A 5 -15.25 -14.55 2.46
CA VAL A 5 -15.21 -13.14 2.85
C VAL A 5 -14.24 -12.33 1.99
N ILE A 6 -13.00 -12.80 1.76
CA ILE A 6 -12.03 -12.11 0.89
C ILE A 6 -12.57 -12.01 -0.54
N LEU A 7 -13.10 -13.11 -1.08
CA LEU A 7 -13.62 -13.18 -2.43
C LEU A 7 -14.81 -12.22 -2.60
N ILE A 8 -15.78 -12.24 -1.67
CA ILE A 8 -16.90 -11.31 -1.66
C ILE A 8 -16.41 -9.87 -1.54
N CYS A 9 -15.45 -9.60 -0.65
CA CYS A 9 -14.93 -8.26 -0.46
C CYS A 9 -14.21 -7.73 -1.70
N LEU A 10 -13.47 -8.59 -2.41
CA LEU A 10 -12.84 -8.24 -3.69
C LEU A 10 -13.84 -8.03 -4.81
N ILE A 11 -14.87 -8.89 -4.90
CA ILE A 11 -15.97 -8.72 -5.85
C ILE A 11 -16.67 -7.38 -5.59
N ILE A 12 -17.00 -7.07 -4.34
CA ILE A 12 -17.62 -5.79 -3.96
C ILE A 12 -16.67 -4.61 -4.25
N ASN A 13 -15.38 -4.74 -3.91
CA ASN A 13 -14.38 -3.70 -4.18
C ASN A 13 -14.25 -3.41 -5.68
N TYR A 14 -14.25 -4.46 -6.51
CA TYR A 14 -14.13 -4.38 -7.96
C TYR A 14 -15.41 -3.87 -8.65
N LEU A 15 -16.59 -4.34 -8.24
CA LEU A 15 -17.86 -4.03 -8.89
C LEU A 15 -18.55 -2.77 -8.36
N TRP A 16 -18.45 -2.49 -7.06
CA TRP A 16 -19.29 -1.48 -6.39
C TRP A 16 -18.48 -0.24 -5.98
N LEU A 17 -17.24 -0.42 -5.54
CA LEU A 17 -16.43 0.68 -5.00
C LEU A 17 -15.70 1.53 -6.05
N LYS A 18 -15.83 1.18 -7.34
CA LYS A 18 -15.27 1.96 -8.47
C LYS A 18 -15.77 3.41 -8.48
N ASP A 19 -17.04 3.61 -8.09
CA ASP A 19 -17.75 4.87 -8.26
C ASP A 19 -17.98 5.64 -6.95
N PHE A 20 -17.87 5.01 -5.78
CA PHE A 20 -18.14 5.64 -4.48
C PHE A 20 -16.98 6.47 -3.95
N ASP A 21 -17.16 7.77 -3.82
CA ASP A 21 -16.10 8.68 -3.43
C ASP A 21 -15.51 8.39 -2.03
N ARG A 22 -14.23 8.73 -1.87
CA ARG A 22 -13.35 8.45 -0.72
C ARG A 22 -14.11 8.37 0.61
N PHE A 23 -14.01 7.25 1.34
CA PHE A 23 -14.41 7.25 2.74
C PHE A 23 -13.55 8.28 3.46
N ASP A 24 -14.19 9.30 4.01
CA ASP A 24 -13.50 10.45 4.58
C ASP A 24 -12.65 10.02 5.79
N ASP A 25 -11.32 9.95 5.59
CA ASP A 25 -10.31 9.67 6.63
C ASP A 25 -10.40 10.66 7.81
N SER A 26 -11.14 11.75 7.65
CA SER A 26 -11.45 12.71 8.71
C SER A 26 -12.01 12.05 9.96
N TRP A 27 -12.73 10.92 9.87
CA TRP A 27 -13.19 10.21 11.07
C TRP A 27 -12.02 9.68 11.90
N PHE A 28 -11.02 9.06 11.26
CA PHE A 28 -9.83 8.56 11.95
C PHE A 28 -8.97 9.71 12.47
N PHE A 29 -8.85 10.81 11.71
CA PHE A 29 -8.16 12.02 12.18
C PHE A 29 -8.81 12.60 13.44
N ARG A 30 -10.15 12.72 13.44
CA ARG A 30 -10.92 13.18 14.61
C ARG A 30 -10.75 12.23 15.80
N PHE A 31 -10.80 10.93 15.56
CA PHE A 31 -10.58 9.90 16.58
C PHE A 31 -9.19 10.03 17.21
N ARG A 32 -8.12 10.18 16.41
CA ARG A 32 -6.75 10.40 16.90
C ARG A 32 -6.60 11.71 17.66
N CYS A 33 -7.16 12.82 17.18
CA CYS A 33 -7.16 14.09 17.92
C CYS A 33 -7.87 13.96 19.26
N GLN A 34 -8.98 13.22 19.30
CA GLN A 34 -9.70 12.94 20.54
C GLN A 34 -8.86 12.07 21.49
N MET A 35 -8.13 11.07 20.97
CA MET A 35 -7.20 10.24 21.76
C MET A 35 -5.97 11.00 22.24
N ALA A 36 -5.41 11.90 21.44
CA ALA A 36 -4.33 12.78 21.85
C ALA A 36 -4.77 13.71 23.00
N ASN A 37 -5.99 14.26 22.90
CA ASN A 37 -6.60 15.07 23.96
C ASN A 37 -6.90 14.26 25.25
N LEU A 38 -7.28 12.99 25.12
CA LEU A 38 -7.44 12.09 26.25
C LEU A 38 -6.09 11.75 26.90
N SER A 39 -5.06 11.50 26.10
CA SER A 39 -3.69 11.23 26.58
C SER A 39 -3.09 12.43 27.32
N THR A 40 -3.29 13.66 26.82
CA THR A 40 -2.83 14.88 27.50
C THR A 40 -3.58 15.12 28.81
N LYS A 41 -4.86 14.73 28.91
CA LYS A 41 -5.69 14.85 30.11
C LYS A 41 -5.33 13.81 31.18
N ILE A 42 -4.92 12.60 30.77
CA ILE A 42 -4.61 11.47 31.65
C ILE A 42 -3.15 11.50 32.15
N SER A 43 -2.19 11.97 31.36
CA SER A 43 -0.77 11.89 31.73
C SER A 43 -0.02 13.22 31.57
N ARG A 44 0.46 13.75 32.70
CA ARG A 44 1.30 14.96 32.77
C ARG A 44 2.76 14.70 32.36
N HIS A 45 3.25 13.47 32.44
CA HIS A 45 4.66 13.14 32.14
C HIS A 45 4.88 12.91 30.63
N PRO A 46 5.90 13.54 30.02
CA PRO A 46 6.06 13.57 28.56
C PRO A 46 6.48 12.22 27.93
N SER A 47 7.22 11.36 28.65
CA SER A 47 7.67 10.06 28.15
C SER A 47 6.54 9.02 28.10
N THR A 48 5.69 8.99 29.12
CA THR A 48 4.55 8.07 29.19
C THR A 48 3.42 8.50 28.26
N ARG A 49 3.25 9.80 28.00
CA ARG A 49 2.19 10.35 27.14
C ARG A 49 2.23 9.81 25.72
N TRP A 50 3.42 9.73 25.14
CA TRP A 50 3.57 9.25 23.76
C TRP A 50 3.28 7.75 23.66
N VAL A 51 3.92 6.93 24.52
CA VAL A 51 3.67 5.47 24.56
C VAL A 51 2.20 5.17 24.86
N LEU A 52 1.57 5.90 25.79
CA LEU A 52 0.14 5.75 26.04
C LEU A 52 -0.69 6.15 24.81
N GLY A 53 -0.33 7.24 24.13
CA GLY A 53 -1.05 7.74 22.95
C GLY A 53 -1.05 6.72 21.81
N THR A 54 0.13 6.18 21.47
CA THR A 54 0.27 5.14 20.44
C THR A 54 -0.41 3.85 20.87
N SER A 55 -0.17 3.38 22.10
CA SER A 55 -0.79 2.15 22.64
C SER A 55 -2.32 2.25 22.63
N LEU A 56 -2.88 3.37 23.08
CA LEU A 56 -4.33 3.59 23.11
C LEU A 56 -4.94 3.65 21.70
N THR A 57 -4.20 4.21 20.73
CA THR A 57 -4.63 4.26 19.32
C THR A 57 -4.72 2.87 18.69
N TYR A 58 -3.84 1.93 19.06
CA TYR A 58 -3.97 0.53 18.65
C TYR A 58 -5.01 -0.23 19.47
N LEU A 59 -4.98 -0.07 20.80
CA LEU A 59 -5.75 -0.90 21.73
C LEU A 59 -7.25 -0.69 21.56
N ILE A 60 -7.72 0.53 21.35
CA ILE A 60 -9.15 0.82 21.26
C ILE A 60 -9.81 0.20 20.02
N PRO A 61 -9.34 0.41 18.78
CA PRO A 61 -9.97 -0.22 17.61
C PRO A 61 -9.83 -1.75 17.65
N LEU A 62 -8.71 -2.30 18.15
CA LEU A 62 -8.57 -3.75 18.33
C LEU A 62 -9.54 -4.29 19.38
N PHE A 63 -9.68 -3.62 20.53
CA PHE A 63 -10.58 -4.04 21.59
C PHE A 63 -12.05 -3.91 21.17
N ALA A 64 -12.44 -2.79 20.54
CA ALA A 64 -13.77 -2.58 20.01
C ALA A 64 -14.14 -3.68 19.00
N LEU A 65 -13.24 -4.00 18.07
CA LEU A 65 -13.45 -5.10 17.13
C LEU A 65 -13.56 -6.45 17.85
N GLY A 66 -12.70 -6.71 18.84
CA GLY A 66 -12.74 -7.94 19.64
C GLY A 66 -14.08 -8.12 20.36
N VAL A 67 -14.60 -7.06 20.98
CA VAL A 67 -15.92 -7.07 21.64
C VAL A 67 -17.04 -7.31 20.62
N ILE A 68 -17.02 -6.63 19.47
CA ILE A 68 -18.01 -6.85 18.41
C ILE A 68 -17.98 -8.30 17.94
N LEU A 69 -16.80 -8.86 17.67
CA LEU A 69 -16.67 -10.25 17.24
C LEU A 69 -17.15 -11.23 18.32
N TYR A 70 -16.87 -10.96 19.60
CA TYR A 70 -17.36 -11.78 20.71
C TYR A 70 -18.88 -11.75 20.85
N LEU A 71 -19.49 -10.56 20.78
CA LEU A 71 -20.96 -10.40 20.87
C LEU A 71 -21.71 -11.10 19.73
N VAL A 72 -21.09 -11.11 18.55
CA VAL A 72 -21.66 -11.69 17.34
C VAL A 72 -21.33 -13.18 17.19
N ALA A 73 -20.37 -13.69 17.96
CA ALA A 73 -19.99 -15.11 17.96
C ALA A 73 -21.17 -15.99 18.41
N GLY A 74 -21.43 -17.06 17.65
CA GLY A 74 -22.49 -18.03 17.96
C GLY A 74 -23.90 -17.64 17.51
N GLN A 75 -24.09 -16.46 16.90
CA GLN A 75 -25.40 -16.06 16.35
C GLN A 75 -25.59 -16.49 14.89
N LEU A 76 -26.83 -16.86 14.52
CA LEU A 76 -27.30 -17.07 13.14
C LEU A 76 -26.28 -17.77 12.20
N TYR A 77 -25.79 -18.96 12.60
CA TYR A 77 -24.83 -19.76 11.83
C TYR A 77 -23.52 -19.04 11.43
N GLY A 78 -23.16 -17.94 12.11
CA GLY A 78 -21.95 -17.16 11.84
C GLY A 78 -22.10 -16.12 10.72
N LEU A 79 -23.29 -15.92 10.14
CA LEU A 79 -23.53 -14.88 9.13
C LEU A 79 -23.13 -13.47 9.60
N PRO A 80 -23.55 -12.99 10.79
CA PRO A 80 -23.18 -11.65 11.21
C PRO A 80 -21.67 -11.55 11.51
N THR A 81 -21.01 -12.64 11.91
CA THR A 81 -19.53 -12.63 12.02
C THR A 81 -18.89 -12.42 10.65
N MET A 82 -19.39 -13.07 9.59
CA MET A 82 -18.90 -12.84 8.23
C MET A 82 -19.11 -11.39 7.80
N LEU A 83 -20.27 -10.81 8.08
CA LEU A 83 -20.58 -9.43 7.70
C LEU A 83 -19.62 -8.43 8.35
N VAL A 84 -19.28 -8.63 9.63
CA VAL A 84 -18.25 -7.82 10.31
C VAL A 84 -16.89 -7.96 9.63
N HIS A 85 -16.48 -9.18 9.26
CA HIS A 85 -15.22 -9.36 8.55
C HIS A 85 -15.23 -8.67 7.18
N ILE A 86 -16.32 -8.77 6.42
CA ILE A 86 -16.48 -8.08 5.13
C ILE A 86 -16.36 -6.57 5.33
N LEU A 87 -17.03 -6.00 6.34
CA LEU A 87 -17.01 -4.56 6.60
C LEU A 87 -15.60 -4.08 6.98
N VAL A 88 -14.91 -4.82 7.85
CA VAL A 88 -13.52 -4.51 8.22
C VAL A 88 -12.59 -4.58 7.01
N LEU A 89 -12.74 -5.60 6.16
CA LEU A 89 -11.94 -5.72 4.94
C LEU A 89 -12.26 -4.60 3.96
N LEU A 90 -13.52 -4.18 3.85
CA LEU A 90 -13.91 -3.14 2.92
C LEU A 90 -13.38 -1.77 3.35
N VAL A 91 -13.32 -1.52 4.66
CA VAL A 91 -12.68 -0.33 5.23
C VAL A 91 -11.17 -0.36 5.02
N ALA A 92 -10.53 -1.53 5.16
CA ALA A 92 -9.08 -1.66 5.05
C ALA A 92 -8.56 -1.79 3.61
N PHE A 93 -9.35 -2.35 2.70
CA PHE A 93 -9.17 -2.20 1.25
C PHE A 93 -9.54 -0.77 0.88
N ASP A 94 -8.70 0.14 1.36
CA ASP A 94 -8.67 1.52 0.95
C ASP A 94 -8.61 1.59 -0.59
N ARG A 95 -9.26 2.61 -1.14
CA ARG A 95 -9.85 2.71 -2.49
C ARG A 95 -8.83 2.73 -3.64
N ILE A 96 -7.57 2.35 -3.41
CA ILE A 96 -6.49 2.46 -4.40
C ILE A 96 -6.58 1.29 -5.39
N GLN A 97 -7.44 1.44 -6.40
CA GLN A 97 -7.40 0.61 -7.59
C GLN A 97 -6.18 1.04 -8.42
N PRO A 98 -5.12 0.21 -8.52
CA PRO A 98 -3.91 0.60 -9.25
C PRO A 98 -4.22 0.90 -10.72
N GLY A 99 -5.21 0.21 -11.30
CA GLY A 99 -5.68 0.45 -12.66
C GLY A 99 -6.29 1.84 -12.86
N LYS A 100 -7.10 2.32 -11.91
CA LYS A 100 -7.68 3.68 -11.98
C LYS A 100 -6.58 4.73 -11.82
N LEU A 101 -5.70 4.56 -10.82
CA LEU A 101 -4.59 5.46 -10.55
C LEU A 101 -3.67 5.61 -11.77
N ALA A 102 -3.30 4.48 -12.39
CA ALA A 102 -2.48 4.49 -13.57
C ALA A 102 -3.20 5.04 -14.79
N ARG A 103 -4.50 4.78 -14.97
CA ARG A 103 -5.27 5.34 -16.08
C ARG A 103 -5.34 6.86 -16.00
N GLU A 104 -5.70 7.41 -14.85
CA GLU A 104 -5.79 8.87 -14.64
C GLU A 104 -4.42 9.54 -14.78
N PHE A 105 -3.35 8.90 -14.28
CA PHE A 105 -1.99 9.36 -14.52
C PHE A 105 -1.64 9.34 -16.02
N LEU A 106 -1.93 8.26 -16.73
CA LEU A 106 -1.66 8.12 -18.17
C LEU A 106 -2.48 9.09 -19.02
N GLU A 107 -3.70 9.43 -18.61
CA GLU A 107 -4.54 10.44 -19.27
C GLU A 107 -3.91 11.83 -19.14
N LYS A 108 -3.46 12.21 -17.93
CA LYS A 108 -2.74 13.48 -17.69
C LYS A 108 -1.38 13.52 -18.37
N TRP A 109 -0.69 12.37 -18.43
CA TRP A 109 0.59 12.21 -19.13
C TRP A 109 0.46 12.42 -20.63
N LYS A 110 -0.61 11.87 -21.24
CA LYS A 110 -0.91 12.07 -22.67
C LYS A 110 -1.29 13.51 -23.00
N ALA A 111 -1.85 14.24 -22.03
CA ALA A 111 -2.17 15.67 -22.18
C ALA A 111 -0.94 16.59 -22.09
N GLU A 112 0.26 16.03 -21.89
CA GLU A 112 1.54 16.75 -21.78
C GLU A 112 1.63 17.77 -20.64
N ASP A 113 0.71 17.69 -19.67
CA ASP A 113 0.68 18.61 -18.52
C ASP A 113 1.44 18.01 -17.33
N ILE A 114 2.73 18.35 -17.24
CA ILE A 114 3.61 17.94 -16.14
C ILE A 114 3.11 18.53 -14.80
N GLN A 115 2.50 19.72 -14.82
CA GLN A 115 1.95 20.34 -13.62
C GLN A 115 0.71 19.58 -13.13
N ALA A 116 -0.19 19.17 -14.02
CA ALA A 116 -1.31 18.31 -13.66
C ALA A 116 -0.87 16.94 -13.15
N CYS A 117 0.20 16.36 -13.73
CA CYS A 117 0.77 15.09 -13.27
C CYS A 117 1.37 15.21 -11.86
N THR A 118 2.17 16.25 -11.61
CA THR A 118 2.77 16.50 -10.28
C THR A 118 1.70 16.84 -9.24
N LEU A 119 0.68 17.63 -9.59
CA LEU A 119 -0.46 17.91 -8.71
C LEU A 119 -1.24 16.63 -8.36
N TYR A 120 -1.47 15.76 -9.35
CA TYR A 120 -2.10 14.46 -9.13
C TYR A 120 -1.29 13.56 -8.19
N LEU A 121 0.02 13.48 -8.41
CA LEU A 121 0.95 12.74 -7.55
C LEU A 121 0.97 13.27 -6.11
N LYS A 122 0.87 14.60 -5.92
CA LYS A 122 0.74 15.22 -4.60
C LYS A 122 -0.57 14.85 -3.92
N GLN A 123 -1.69 14.90 -4.63
CA GLN A 123 -3.01 14.63 -4.10
C GLN A 123 -3.23 13.15 -3.76
N GLU A 124 -2.88 12.25 -4.69
CA GLU A 124 -3.23 10.83 -4.58
C GLU A 124 -2.12 9.99 -3.93
N LEU A 125 -0.85 10.40 -4.07
CA LEU A 125 0.28 9.60 -3.59
C LEU A 125 1.06 10.25 -2.43
N ALA A 126 0.56 11.38 -1.90
CA ALA A 126 1.15 12.13 -0.78
C ALA A 126 2.65 12.42 -0.98
N MET A 127 3.02 12.77 -2.22
CA MET A 127 4.40 13.11 -2.57
C MET A 127 4.91 14.26 -1.68
N PRO A 128 6.03 14.10 -0.95
CA PRO A 128 6.56 15.15 -0.09
C PRO A 128 6.78 16.43 -0.88
N GLU A 129 6.31 17.56 -0.36
CA GLU A 129 6.36 18.86 -1.05
C GLU A 129 7.80 19.32 -1.38
N ALA A 130 8.78 18.76 -0.66
CA ALA A 130 10.21 18.98 -0.86
C ALA A 130 10.78 18.27 -2.10
N LEU A 131 10.10 17.26 -2.66
CA LEU A 131 10.58 16.54 -3.84
C LEU A 131 10.12 17.31 -5.09
N LYS A 132 10.92 18.27 -5.55
CA LYS A 132 10.72 18.89 -6.86
C LYS A 132 11.32 17.98 -7.92
N ILE A 133 10.46 17.24 -8.62
CA ILE A 133 10.86 16.49 -9.79
C ILE A 133 10.56 17.35 -11.01
N ASP A 134 11.59 18.02 -11.53
CA ASP A 134 11.49 18.88 -12.72
C ASP A 134 11.66 18.08 -14.02
N ASP A 135 12.06 16.81 -13.92
CA ASP A 135 12.29 15.92 -15.06
C ASP A 135 11.13 14.92 -15.27
N GLU A 136 10.70 14.82 -16.52
CA GLU A 136 9.64 13.94 -16.96
C GLU A 136 10.02 12.46 -16.74
N GLU A 137 11.29 12.09 -16.95
CA GLU A 137 11.78 10.72 -16.67
C GLU A 137 11.63 10.33 -15.20
N ALA A 138 12.19 11.14 -14.32
CA ALA A 138 12.13 10.92 -12.88
C ALA A 138 10.68 10.90 -12.36
N LEU A 139 9.76 11.66 -12.98
CA LEU A 139 8.35 11.66 -12.59
C LEU A 139 7.67 10.32 -12.88
N SER A 140 7.90 9.77 -14.07
CA SER A 140 7.34 8.46 -14.48
C SER A 140 7.93 7.30 -13.68
N GLU A 141 9.22 7.37 -13.32
CA GLU A 141 9.88 6.38 -12.48
C GLU A 141 9.34 6.42 -11.06
N TYR A 142 9.23 7.63 -10.47
CA TYR A 142 8.65 7.82 -9.16
C TYR A 142 7.20 7.32 -9.09
N PHE A 143 6.37 7.64 -10.09
CA PHE A 143 5.02 7.11 -10.20
C PHE A 143 5.01 5.58 -10.24
N SER A 144 5.89 4.98 -11.06
CA SER A 144 5.96 3.52 -11.18
C SER A 144 6.40 2.84 -9.88
N LYS A 145 7.39 3.40 -9.18
CA LYS A 145 7.84 2.96 -7.85
C LYS A 145 6.71 2.99 -6.84
N GLN A 146 6.02 4.12 -6.77
CA GLN A 146 4.96 4.36 -5.81
C GLN A 146 3.70 3.56 -6.14
N LEU A 147 3.39 3.32 -7.42
CA LEU A 147 2.31 2.44 -7.85
C LEU A 147 2.53 1.01 -7.36
N VAL A 148 3.74 0.46 -7.55
CA VAL A 148 4.08 -0.89 -7.07
C VAL A 148 4.02 -0.94 -5.55
N TYR A 149 4.59 0.06 -4.86
CA TYR A 149 4.60 0.10 -3.40
C TYR A 149 3.20 0.24 -2.80
N ARG A 150 2.37 1.15 -3.30
CA ARG A 150 0.98 1.31 -2.83
C ARG A 150 0.15 0.07 -3.12
N SER A 151 0.35 -0.57 -4.28
CA SER A 151 -0.32 -1.84 -4.59
C SER A 151 0.09 -2.94 -3.61
N PHE A 152 1.39 -3.04 -3.33
CA PHE A 152 1.95 -3.94 -2.33
C PHE A 152 1.33 -3.71 -0.95
N GLU A 153 1.41 -2.47 -0.47
CA GLU A 153 0.89 -2.04 0.83
C GLU A 153 -0.60 -2.36 0.95
N LYS A 154 -1.42 -1.96 -0.02
CA LYS A 154 -2.88 -1.92 0.13
C LYS A 154 -3.58 -3.24 -0.23
N MET A 155 -2.93 -4.12 -0.98
CA MET A 155 -3.50 -5.42 -1.35
C MET A 155 -2.74 -6.58 -0.72
N PHE A 156 -1.44 -6.69 -0.97
CA PHE A 156 -0.68 -7.89 -0.62
C PHE A 156 -0.41 -8.00 0.88
N VAL A 157 -0.08 -6.89 1.54
CA VAL A 157 0.08 -6.87 3.01
C VAL A 157 -1.26 -7.18 3.68
N MET A 158 -2.37 -6.59 3.22
CA MET A 158 -3.73 -6.89 3.71
C MET A 158 -4.08 -8.36 3.57
N PHE A 159 -3.85 -8.96 2.38
CA PHE A 159 -4.13 -10.37 2.15
C PHE A 159 -3.35 -11.27 3.10
N PHE A 160 -2.04 -11.03 3.24
CA PHE A 160 -1.18 -11.84 4.10
C PHE A 160 -1.63 -11.78 5.56
N TRP A 161 -1.78 -10.58 6.11
CA TRP A 161 -2.13 -10.41 7.52
C TRP A 161 -3.57 -10.80 7.85
N TYR A 162 -4.47 -10.79 6.87
CA TYR A 162 -5.80 -11.37 7.05
C TYR A 162 -5.77 -12.89 7.19
N ILE A 163 -4.91 -13.60 6.46
CA ILE A 163 -4.77 -15.04 6.65
C ILE A 163 -4.29 -15.32 8.07
N VAL A 164 -3.20 -14.66 8.45
CA VAL A 164 -2.47 -14.89 9.70
C VAL A 164 -3.30 -14.48 10.91
N GLY A 165 -3.84 -13.25 10.89
CA GLY A 165 -4.49 -12.61 12.04
C GLY A 165 -5.98 -12.30 11.85
N GLY A 166 -6.57 -12.62 10.70
CA GLY A 166 -7.98 -12.32 10.42
C GLY A 166 -8.27 -10.81 10.42
N PRO A 167 -9.46 -10.39 10.91
CA PRO A 167 -9.86 -8.98 10.91
C PRO A 167 -9.01 -8.15 11.89
N ILE A 168 -8.48 -8.78 12.95
CA ILE A 168 -7.59 -8.12 13.92
C ILE A 168 -6.26 -7.76 13.26
N GLY A 169 -5.68 -8.69 12.49
CA GLY A 169 -4.44 -8.44 11.73
C GLY A 169 -4.59 -7.29 10.74
N ILE A 170 -5.75 -7.22 10.06
CA ILE A 170 -6.05 -6.12 9.15
C ILE A 170 -6.14 -4.77 9.87
N ILE A 171 -6.90 -4.67 10.97
CA ILE A 171 -6.99 -3.39 11.69
C ILE A 171 -5.61 -2.98 12.21
N PHE A 172 -4.80 -3.92 12.68
CA PHE A 172 -3.44 -3.64 13.11
C PHE A 172 -2.57 -3.05 11.97
N CYS A 173 -2.64 -3.64 10.78
CA CYS A 173 -1.94 -3.11 9.60
C CYS A 173 -2.48 -1.72 9.21
N TYR A 174 -3.80 -1.58 9.13
CA TYR A 174 -4.47 -0.33 8.77
C TYR A 174 -4.06 0.82 9.70
N VAL A 175 -4.11 0.60 11.02
CA VAL A 175 -3.70 1.59 12.02
C VAL A 175 -2.22 1.93 11.89
N SER A 176 -1.35 0.94 11.62
CA SER A 176 0.08 1.15 11.43
C SER A 176 0.37 2.08 10.25
N TYR A 177 -0.25 1.81 9.10
CA TYR A 177 -0.10 2.64 7.90
C TYR A 177 -0.69 4.03 8.06
N GLN A 178 -1.85 4.15 8.69
CA GLN A 178 -2.48 5.45 8.94
C GLN A 178 -1.65 6.31 9.91
N LEU A 179 -0.96 5.67 10.87
CA LEU A 179 -0.02 6.37 11.75
C LEU A 179 1.17 6.93 10.97
N ARG A 180 1.75 6.16 10.04
CA ARG A 180 2.85 6.63 9.18
C ARG A 180 2.41 7.80 8.31
N ASP A 181 1.27 7.70 7.63
CA ASP A 181 0.83 8.74 6.70
C ASP A 181 0.57 10.07 7.45
N LEU A 182 0.01 10.01 8.67
CA LEU A 182 -0.15 11.19 9.53
C LEU A 182 1.17 11.74 10.09
N GLN A 183 2.17 10.88 10.32
CA GLN A 183 3.49 11.33 10.76
C GLN A 183 4.26 12.03 9.65
N ILE A 184 4.13 11.55 8.41
CA ILE A 184 4.70 12.21 7.24
C ILE A 184 4.08 13.60 7.09
N GLU A 185 2.76 13.71 7.26
CA GLU A 185 2.05 14.99 7.19
C GLU A 185 2.45 15.93 8.34
N SER A 186 2.60 15.43 9.57
CA SER A 186 3.04 16.26 10.70
C SER A 186 4.50 16.68 10.59
N ALA A 187 5.39 15.80 10.14
CA ALA A 187 6.79 16.12 9.87
C ALA A 187 6.93 17.17 8.74
N ALA A 188 6.07 17.13 7.72
CA ALA A 188 6.02 18.14 6.68
C ALA A 188 5.58 19.52 7.22
N ARG A 189 4.58 19.57 8.12
CA ARG A 189 4.11 20.82 8.75
C ARG A 189 5.08 21.37 9.82
N GLN A 190 5.85 20.50 10.47
CA GLN A 190 6.64 20.85 11.66
C GLN A 190 8.08 21.27 11.34
N LYS A 191 8.54 21.14 10.08
CA LYS A 191 9.80 21.76 9.60
C LYS A 191 9.84 23.30 9.72
N ALA A 192 8.77 23.94 10.18
CA ALA A 192 8.69 25.36 10.51
C ALA A 192 8.83 25.70 12.01
N ASP A 193 8.84 24.73 12.93
CA ASP A 193 8.94 24.97 14.39
C ASP A 193 9.98 24.03 15.03
N GLU A 194 11.02 24.59 15.67
CA GLU A 194 12.16 23.91 16.30
C GLU A 194 11.73 23.02 17.49
N ARG A 195 11.20 21.83 17.22
CA ARG A 195 10.94 20.80 18.24
C ARG A 195 11.57 19.47 17.83
N GLU A 196 12.90 19.48 17.70
CA GLU A 196 13.62 18.44 16.97
C GLU A 196 13.88 17.12 17.72
N CYS A 197 13.84 17.04 19.05
CA CYS A 197 14.50 15.89 19.72
C CYS A 197 13.61 14.75 20.25
N LYS A 198 12.27 14.77 20.07
CA LYS A 198 11.37 13.80 20.75
C LYS A 198 10.41 13.01 19.87
N GLN A 199 10.26 13.37 18.59
CA GLN A 199 9.43 12.64 17.63
C GLN A 199 10.19 11.50 16.94
N GLU A 200 11.54 11.51 17.00
CA GLU A 200 12.39 10.51 16.36
C GLU A 200 12.12 9.10 16.88
N ALA A 201 12.03 8.91 18.21
CA ALA A 201 11.74 7.60 18.79
C ALA A 201 10.39 7.03 18.35
N GLU A 202 9.38 7.89 18.15
CA GLU A 202 8.07 7.49 17.64
C GLU A 202 8.11 7.07 16.19
N ILE A 203 8.81 7.86 15.37
CA ILE A 203 9.01 7.58 13.97
C ILE A 203 9.79 6.26 13.81
N THR A 204 10.83 6.02 14.62
CA THR A 204 11.62 4.77 14.55
C THR A 204 10.79 3.55 14.94
N LEU A 205 9.97 3.61 15.99
CA LEU A 205 9.13 2.47 16.36
C LEU A 205 8.08 2.14 15.30
N ILE A 206 7.37 3.14 14.77
CA ILE A 206 6.34 2.93 13.74
C ILE A 206 6.99 2.41 12.45
N THR A 207 8.14 2.98 12.06
CA THR A 207 8.91 2.50 10.90
C THR A 207 9.37 1.06 11.09
N ASN A 208 9.86 0.69 12.28
CA ASN A 208 10.26 -0.68 12.58
C ASN A 208 9.09 -1.65 12.56
N VAL A 209 7.93 -1.26 13.09
CA VAL A 209 6.70 -2.07 13.03
C VAL A 209 6.28 -2.29 11.59
N ILE A 210 6.24 -1.23 10.77
CA ILE A 210 5.88 -1.34 9.35
C ILE A 210 6.90 -2.20 8.60
N TRP A 211 8.19 -2.02 8.86
CA TRP A 211 9.24 -2.86 8.27
C TRP A 211 9.02 -4.33 8.60
N LEU A 212 8.69 -4.66 9.86
CA LEU A 212 8.37 -6.03 10.27
C LEU A 212 7.10 -6.55 9.58
N LEU A 213 6.08 -5.70 9.41
CA LEU A 213 4.83 -6.03 8.74
C LEU A 213 5.01 -6.29 7.25
N GLU A 214 5.88 -5.53 6.60
CA GLU A 214 6.17 -5.61 5.17
C GLU A 214 7.17 -6.70 4.83
N TRP A 215 8.03 -7.09 5.78
CA TRP A 215 9.13 -8.03 5.54
C TRP A 215 8.65 -9.37 4.96
N MET A 216 7.61 -9.97 5.54
CA MET A 216 7.07 -11.26 5.07
C MET A 216 6.31 -11.12 3.74
N PRO A 217 5.31 -10.23 3.61
CA PRO A 217 4.58 -10.06 2.36
C PRO A 217 5.49 -9.65 1.19
N MET A 218 6.50 -8.82 1.42
CA MET A 218 7.40 -8.33 0.36
C MET A 218 8.16 -9.48 -0.29
N ARG A 219 8.66 -10.43 0.52
CA ARG A 219 9.39 -11.60 0.02
C ARG A 219 8.48 -12.54 -0.75
N LEU A 220 7.27 -12.76 -0.23
CA LEU A 220 6.28 -13.58 -0.92
C LEU A 220 5.90 -12.97 -2.27
N LEU A 221 5.75 -11.63 -2.33
CA LEU A 221 5.49 -10.92 -3.57
C LEU A 221 6.68 -11.00 -4.54
N ALA A 222 7.91 -10.85 -4.05
CA ALA A 222 9.11 -10.97 -4.90
C ALA A 222 9.24 -12.39 -5.51
N ILE A 223 8.91 -13.44 -4.75
CA ILE A 223 8.82 -14.81 -5.28
C ILE A 223 7.72 -14.91 -6.34
N THR A 224 6.58 -14.26 -6.12
CA THR A 224 5.46 -14.25 -7.07
C THR A 224 5.84 -13.53 -8.36
N PHE A 225 6.53 -12.40 -8.29
CA PHE A 225 7.06 -11.67 -9.44
C PHE A 225 8.10 -12.48 -10.21
N SER A 226 8.97 -13.20 -9.50
CA SER A 226 9.92 -14.13 -10.12
C SER A 226 9.19 -15.24 -10.87
N LEU A 227 8.11 -15.80 -10.31
CA LEU A 227 7.34 -16.87 -10.94
C LEU A 227 6.58 -16.42 -12.19
N ILE A 228 6.04 -15.19 -12.19
CA ILE A 228 5.21 -14.66 -13.28
C ILE A 228 6.06 -14.03 -14.39
N GLY A 229 7.19 -13.42 -14.03
CA GLY A 229 8.07 -12.72 -14.96
C GLY A 229 9.22 -13.59 -15.48
N ASN A 230 10.37 -12.97 -15.68
CA ASN A 230 11.61 -13.67 -16.02
C ASN A 230 12.20 -14.38 -14.79
N PHE A 231 11.78 -15.64 -14.56
CA PHE A 231 12.18 -16.43 -13.40
C PHE A 231 13.70 -16.50 -13.21
N VAL A 232 14.44 -16.83 -14.27
CA VAL A 232 15.89 -17.05 -14.19
C VAL A 232 16.63 -15.80 -13.71
N ARG A 233 16.37 -14.64 -14.31
CA ARG A 233 17.04 -13.38 -13.92
C ARG A 233 16.56 -12.85 -12.58
N CYS A 234 15.26 -12.96 -12.30
CA CYS A 234 14.68 -12.44 -11.07
C CYS A 234 15.09 -13.28 -9.85
N PHE A 235 15.16 -14.62 -9.98
CA PHE A 235 15.50 -15.52 -8.88
C PHE A 235 16.94 -15.36 -8.41
N GLU A 236 17.90 -15.13 -9.32
CA GLU A 236 19.29 -14.85 -8.94
C GLU A 236 19.43 -13.53 -8.18
N ASN A 237 18.73 -12.49 -8.62
CA ASN A 237 18.74 -11.19 -7.94
C ASN A 237 18.02 -11.27 -6.58
N LEU A 238 16.90 -12.00 -6.54
CA LEU A 238 16.16 -12.29 -5.31
C LEU A 238 17.05 -13.02 -4.31
N LYS A 239 17.73 -14.12 -4.71
CA LYS A 239 18.59 -14.90 -3.80
C LYS A 239 19.69 -14.07 -3.17
N LYS A 240 20.31 -13.17 -3.94
CA LYS A 240 21.35 -12.25 -3.43
C LYS A 240 20.77 -11.26 -2.43
N SER A 241 19.63 -10.65 -2.74
CA SER A 241 19.01 -9.62 -1.88
C SER A 241 18.19 -10.19 -0.72
N PHE A 242 17.79 -11.46 -0.76
CA PHE A 242 16.95 -12.10 0.27
C PHE A 242 17.68 -12.23 1.61
N TRP A 243 19.01 -12.34 1.59
CA TRP A 243 19.85 -12.48 2.79
C TRP A 243 20.52 -11.17 3.24
N SER A 244 20.58 -10.14 2.40
CA SER A 244 21.36 -8.92 2.68
C SER A 244 20.56 -7.74 3.26
N ALA A 245 19.33 -7.96 3.73
CA ALA A 245 18.43 -6.87 4.11
C ALA A 245 18.80 -6.24 5.46
N GLY A 246 19.65 -5.22 5.41
CA GLY A 246 19.80 -4.21 6.46
C GLY A 246 18.67 -3.19 6.43
N VAL A 247 18.41 -2.55 7.58
CA VAL A 247 17.31 -1.63 7.88
C VAL A 247 17.30 -0.34 7.02
N GLU A 248 18.31 -0.10 6.18
CA GLU A 248 18.52 1.19 5.49
C GLU A 248 18.10 1.26 4.01
N THR A 249 17.82 0.14 3.34
CA THR A 249 17.33 0.19 1.94
C THR A 249 15.82 0.41 1.91
N SER A 250 15.37 1.50 1.28
CA SER A 250 13.94 1.83 1.17
C SER A 250 13.15 0.66 0.55
N SER A 251 12.09 0.20 1.23
CA SER A 251 11.21 -0.90 0.77
C SER A 251 10.71 -0.69 -0.68
N VAL A 252 10.54 0.58 -1.05
CA VAL A 252 10.06 1.04 -2.36
C VAL A 252 11.04 0.68 -3.47
N ASP A 253 12.33 0.97 -3.28
CA ASP A 253 13.34 0.75 -4.31
C ASP A 253 13.59 -0.75 -4.56
N LEU A 254 13.54 -1.57 -3.50
CA LEU A 254 13.68 -3.02 -3.63
C LEU A 254 12.51 -3.63 -4.41
N LEU A 255 11.26 -3.26 -4.07
CA LEU A 255 10.06 -3.74 -4.76
C LEU A 255 10.05 -3.35 -6.24
N TYR A 256 10.41 -2.11 -6.55
CA TYR A 256 10.54 -1.67 -7.93
C TYR A 256 11.68 -2.38 -8.67
N GLY A 257 12.79 -2.65 -8.01
CA GLY A 257 13.89 -3.46 -8.54
C GLY A 257 13.43 -4.87 -8.94
N TYR A 258 12.64 -5.54 -8.09
CA TYR A 258 12.09 -6.86 -8.42
C TYR A 258 11.09 -6.80 -9.57
N ALA A 259 10.16 -5.83 -9.55
CA ALA A 259 9.16 -5.66 -10.61
C ALA A 259 9.81 -5.34 -11.97
N SER A 260 10.81 -4.45 -11.99
CA SER A 260 11.56 -4.12 -13.21
C SER A 260 12.39 -5.30 -13.72
N CYS A 261 12.99 -6.10 -12.84
CA CYS A 261 13.66 -7.34 -13.22
C CYS A 261 12.69 -8.37 -13.82
N ALA A 262 11.51 -8.52 -13.23
CA ALA A 262 10.47 -9.43 -13.74
C ALA A 262 9.97 -9.02 -15.14
N LEU A 263 9.89 -7.72 -15.39
CA LEU A 263 9.53 -7.15 -16.70
C LEU A 263 10.67 -7.15 -17.73
N SER A 264 11.93 -7.31 -17.29
CA SER A 264 13.10 -7.36 -18.16
C SER A 264 13.05 -8.63 -19.03
N GLY A 265 12.55 -8.47 -20.26
CA GLY A 265 12.30 -9.54 -21.22
C GLY A 265 10.84 -9.68 -21.68
N MET A 266 9.87 -9.07 -21.00
CA MET A 266 8.47 -8.99 -21.46
C MET A 266 8.19 -7.73 -22.29
N VAL A 267 8.92 -6.65 -22.03
CA VAL A 267 8.98 -5.48 -22.93
C VAL A 267 10.04 -5.78 -23.99
N GLY A 268 9.71 -6.69 -24.91
CA GLY A 268 10.48 -6.91 -26.13
C GLY A 268 10.37 -5.69 -27.06
N PRO A 269 11.27 -5.53 -28.05
CA PRO A 269 11.27 -4.43 -29.00
C PRO A 269 10.09 -4.45 -29.99
N ASP A 270 9.07 -5.30 -29.77
CA ASP A 270 7.94 -5.53 -30.67
C ASP A 270 6.75 -4.60 -30.38
N MET A 271 7.00 -3.28 -30.27
CA MET A 271 5.96 -2.29 -30.55
C MET A 271 5.97 -2.04 -32.07
N PRO A 272 4.79 -1.88 -32.71
CA PRO A 272 4.73 -1.72 -34.16
C PRO A 272 5.66 -0.60 -34.58
N GLU A 273 6.48 -0.86 -35.58
CA GLU A 273 7.26 0.13 -36.31
C GLU A 273 6.30 1.13 -36.98
N ALA A 274 5.71 2.01 -36.17
CA ALA A 274 4.92 3.12 -36.64
C ALA A 274 5.89 4.29 -36.89
N ASP A 275 6.22 4.45 -38.17
CA ASP A 275 6.84 5.58 -38.84
C ASP A 275 8.14 6.14 -38.25
N ALA A 276 9.22 5.96 -39.00
CA ALA A 276 10.57 6.48 -38.78
C ALA A 276 10.70 8.03 -38.80
N GLY A 277 9.60 8.76 -38.58
CA GLY A 277 9.54 10.23 -38.51
C GLY A 277 9.09 10.81 -37.16
N GLY A 278 8.78 9.97 -36.15
CA GLY A 278 8.34 10.45 -34.84
C GLY A 278 9.47 11.05 -33.98
N ASN A 279 9.22 12.22 -33.38
CA ASN A 279 10.11 12.90 -32.44
C ASN A 279 10.60 11.93 -31.33
N SER A 280 11.90 11.91 -31.01
CA SER A 280 12.50 10.98 -30.03
C SER A 280 11.76 10.98 -28.69
N LYS A 281 11.33 12.17 -28.26
CA LYS A 281 10.55 12.39 -27.04
C LYS A 281 9.20 11.66 -27.03
N THR A 282 8.52 11.57 -28.18
CA THR A 282 7.24 10.85 -28.31
C THR A 282 7.44 9.34 -28.17
N ARG A 283 8.55 8.81 -28.70
CA ARG A 283 8.92 7.39 -28.58
C ARG A 283 9.22 7.00 -27.13
N GLU A 284 9.98 7.81 -26.42
CA GLU A 284 10.28 7.62 -24.99
C GLU A 284 9.01 7.64 -24.13
N ARG A 285 8.08 8.57 -24.42
CA ARG A 285 6.77 8.63 -23.75
C ARG A 285 5.95 7.36 -23.97
N LEU A 286 5.85 6.87 -25.21
CA LEU A 286 5.13 5.64 -25.53
C LEU A 286 5.73 4.43 -24.82
N GLN A 287 7.06 4.35 -24.73
CA GLN A 287 7.75 3.30 -23.99
C GLN A 287 7.43 3.33 -22.48
N LYS A 288 7.35 4.53 -21.88
CA LYS A 288 6.97 4.71 -20.47
C LYS A 288 5.52 4.28 -20.22
N VAL A 289 4.60 4.66 -21.11
CA VAL A 289 3.19 4.23 -21.05
C VAL A 289 3.10 2.70 -21.08
N ALA A 290 3.81 2.06 -22.03
CA ALA A 290 3.85 0.60 -22.13
C ALA A 290 4.44 -0.05 -20.88
N ARG A 291 5.48 0.53 -20.28
CA ARG A 291 6.08 0.05 -19.03
C ARG A 291 5.11 0.10 -17.85
N ILE A 292 4.38 1.20 -17.69
CA ILE A 292 3.36 1.34 -16.63
C ILE A 292 2.24 0.32 -16.84
N GLN A 293 1.77 0.12 -18.07
CA GLN A 293 0.77 -0.89 -18.38
C GLN A 293 1.27 -2.31 -18.10
N ALA A 294 2.54 -2.60 -18.42
CA ALA A 294 3.15 -3.89 -18.13
C ALA A 294 3.27 -4.14 -16.60
N LEU A 295 3.60 -3.10 -15.82
CA LEU A 295 3.60 -3.17 -14.35
C LEU A 295 2.20 -3.47 -13.80
N LEU A 296 1.17 -2.80 -14.31
CA LEU A 296 -0.23 -3.09 -13.92
C LEU A 296 -0.61 -4.52 -14.24
N ALA A 297 -0.33 -4.99 -15.46
CA ALA A 297 -0.65 -6.36 -15.86
C ALA A 297 0.10 -7.39 -14.98
N LEU A 298 1.35 -7.10 -14.60
CA LEU A 298 2.10 -7.93 -13.67
C LEU A 298 1.44 -7.97 -12.28
N LEU A 299 1.03 -6.80 -11.77
CA LEU A 299 0.33 -6.68 -10.48
C LEU A 299 -1.00 -7.44 -10.49
N GLU A 300 -1.83 -7.27 -11.53
CA GLU A 300 -3.11 -7.99 -11.68
C GLU A 300 -2.92 -9.51 -11.73
N ARG A 301 -1.93 -9.99 -12.49
CA ARG A 301 -1.59 -11.44 -12.53
C ARG A 301 -1.09 -11.94 -11.18
N SER A 302 -0.26 -11.16 -10.49
CA SER A 302 0.24 -11.52 -9.16
C SER A 302 -0.87 -11.54 -8.12
N GLN A 303 -1.84 -10.64 -8.22
CA GLN A 303 -3.05 -10.66 -7.41
C GLN A 303 -3.81 -11.97 -7.64
N ALA A 304 -4.05 -12.37 -8.88
CA ALA A 304 -4.76 -13.63 -9.18
C ALA A 304 -4.04 -14.85 -8.57
N VAL A 305 -2.71 -14.92 -8.68
CA VAL A 305 -1.91 -16.00 -8.06
C VAL A 305 -2.07 -16.00 -6.54
N TRP A 306 -2.01 -14.81 -5.91
CA TRP A 306 -2.25 -14.70 -4.49
C TRP A 306 -3.65 -15.20 -4.12
N LEU A 307 -4.70 -14.80 -4.83
CA LEU A 307 -6.06 -15.29 -4.55
C LEU A 307 -6.20 -16.80 -4.67
N ILE A 308 -5.50 -17.43 -5.61
CA ILE A 308 -5.45 -18.90 -5.73
C ILE A 308 -4.74 -19.51 -4.51
N LEU A 309 -3.60 -18.95 -4.11
CA LEU A 309 -2.88 -19.39 -2.90
C LEU A 309 -3.74 -19.21 -1.65
N LEU A 310 -4.48 -18.10 -1.53
CA LEU A 310 -5.44 -17.87 -0.46
C LEU A 310 -6.52 -18.95 -0.46
N ALA A 311 -7.10 -19.25 -1.62
CA ALA A 311 -8.13 -20.27 -1.77
C ALA A 311 -7.63 -21.62 -1.27
N ILE A 312 -6.47 -22.06 -1.77
CA ILE A 312 -5.85 -23.32 -1.37
C ILE A 312 -5.60 -23.33 0.14
N PHE A 313 -4.96 -22.30 0.68
CA PHE A 313 -4.65 -22.22 2.10
C PHE A 313 -5.92 -22.34 2.96
N THR A 314 -6.99 -21.65 2.59
CA THR A 314 -8.25 -21.69 3.35
C THR A 314 -9.07 -22.96 3.22
N VAL A 315 -8.80 -23.78 2.20
CA VAL A 315 -9.43 -25.10 2.04
C VAL A 315 -8.72 -26.13 2.91
N TYR A 316 -7.40 -25.99 3.10
CA TYR A 316 -6.59 -26.91 3.89
C TYR A 316 -6.44 -26.52 5.38
N ALA A 317 -6.72 -25.26 5.74
CA ALA A 317 -6.68 -24.75 7.11
C ALA A 317 -8.06 -24.79 7.79
#